data_AF-A0AAV3QXV7-F1
#
_entry.id   AF-A0AAV3QXV7-F1
#
_cell.length_a   1.000
_cell.length_b   1.000
_cell.length_c   1.000
_cell.angle_alpha   90.00
_cell.angle_beta   90.00
_cell.angle_gamma   90.00
#
_symmetry.space_group_name_H-M   'P 1'
#
loop_
_entity.id
_entity.type
_entity.pdbx_description
1 polymer ?
#
loop_
_entity_poly.entity_id
_entity_poly.type
_entity_poly.pdbx_seq_one_letter_code
_entity_poly.pdbx_strand_id
1 'polypeptide(L)'
;MEISTHFFNMHFTISIMLVCSKFRICHARDTITKDTPLYSNETIISAGNIFELGFFTGQVDDNRNGSFVGIWYYKLQPRTIVWVANRDQPQSLDSKQVVFIGEDNNLHFTDKFTRRNFTRSSNTTAKLLDTGNLVLIDGQSGKIWWQSFKHPTDTFLPGMKMTAELELTSWIELSRPGTGIYKFKLDEDEKLYVIKKKR
;
A
#
# COMPACT_ATOMS: atom_id res chain seq x y z
N MET A 1 -58.87 12.07 11.76
CA MET A 1 -57.56 12.14 12.45
C MET A 1 -56.49 11.27 11.77
N GLU A 2 -56.87 10.12 11.19
CA GLU A 2 -55.96 9.17 10.51
C GLU A 2 -55.30 9.68 9.22
N ILE A 3 -55.98 10.54 8.44
CA ILE A 3 -55.43 11.06 7.18
C ILE A 3 -54.19 11.93 7.44
N SER A 4 -54.20 12.73 8.52
CA SER A 4 -53.09 13.63 8.88
C SER A 4 -51.83 12.87 9.29
N THR A 5 -51.97 11.73 9.99
CA THR A 5 -50.84 10.87 10.38
C THR A 5 -50.18 10.17 9.19
N HIS A 6 -50.95 9.83 8.15
CA HIS A 6 -50.39 9.25 6.91
C HIS A 6 -49.56 10.26 6.13
N PHE A 7 -50.02 11.51 5.99
CA PHE A 7 -49.25 12.56 5.33
C PHE A 7 -47.95 12.89 6.09
N PHE A 8 -48.00 12.95 7.41
CA PHE A 8 -46.81 13.19 8.24
C PHE A 8 -45.76 12.07 8.09
N ASN A 9 -46.18 10.79 8.14
CA ASN A 9 -45.30 9.64 7.92
C ASN A 9 -44.70 9.59 6.50
N MET A 10 -45.44 10.06 5.49
CA MET A 10 -44.94 10.13 4.11
C MET A 10 -43.86 11.21 3.94
N HIS A 11 -44.05 12.40 4.53
CA HIS A 11 -43.03 13.45 4.49
C HIS A 11 -41.77 13.07 5.27
N PHE A 12 -41.93 12.40 6.41
CA PHE A 12 -40.82 11.93 7.22
C PHE A 12 -39.96 10.88 6.49
N THR A 13 -40.59 9.92 5.81
CA THR A 13 -39.88 8.90 5.02
C THR A 13 -39.18 9.47 3.78
N ILE A 14 -39.80 10.42 3.07
CA ILE A 14 -39.16 11.13 1.95
C ILE A 14 -37.94 11.94 2.42
N SER A 15 -38.03 12.59 3.59
CA SER A 15 -36.92 13.34 4.18
C SER A 15 -35.74 12.43 4.55
N ILE A 16 -36.01 11.25 5.14
CA ILE A 16 -34.97 10.23 5.43
C ILE A 16 -34.28 9.76 4.14
N MET A 17 -35.05 9.46 3.08
CA MET A 17 -34.47 9.02 1.80
C MET A 17 -33.58 10.10 1.14
N LEU A 18 -33.96 11.38 1.25
CA LEU A 18 -33.17 12.51 0.75
C LEU A 18 -31.91 12.79 1.60
N VAL A 19 -31.93 12.48 2.90
CA VAL A 19 -30.76 12.55 3.78
C VAL A 19 -29.81 11.38 3.51
N CYS A 20 -30.34 10.17 3.32
CA CYS A 20 -29.55 8.99 2.97
C CYS A 20 -28.93 9.07 1.55
N SER A 21 -29.60 9.70 0.58
CA SER A 21 -29.06 9.87 -0.78
C SER A 21 -27.86 10.82 -0.86
N LYS A 22 -27.57 11.58 0.21
CA LYS A 22 -26.36 12.42 0.31
C LYS A 22 -25.17 11.72 0.97
N PHE A 23 -25.36 10.55 1.56
CA PHE A 23 -24.27 9.69 2.01
C PHE A 23 -23.72 8.90 0.81
N ARG A 24 -22.83 9.52 0.04
CA ARG A 24 -21.91 8.77 -0.82
C ARG A 24 -20.91 8.07 0.11
N ILE A 25 -21.18 6.82 0.48
CA ILE A 25 -20.17 5.99 1.13
C ILE A 25 -19.12 5.67 0.06
N CYS A 26 -18.08 6.50 -0.02
CA CYS A 26 -16.90 6.20 -0.81
C CYS A 26 -16.06 5.24 0.02
N HIS A 27 -16.18 3.94 -0.25
CA HIS A 27 -15.25 2.98 0.32
C HIS A 27 -13.85 3.27 -0.22
N ALA A 28 -12.88 3.32 0.68
CA ALA A 28 -11.50 3.33 0.27
C ALA A 28 -11.23 2.08 -0.57
N ARG A 29 -10.59 2.28 -1.71
CA ARG A 29 -10.22 1.22 -2.63
C ARG A 29 -9.05 0.44 -2.05
N ASP A 30 -9.02 -0.88 -2.26
CA ASP A 30 -7.96 -1.79 -1.78
C ASP A 30 -7.08 -2.36 -2.91
N THR A 31 -7.29 -1.91 -4.16
CA THR A 31 -6.67 -2.46 -5.37
C THR A 31 -6.00 -1.38 -6.23
N ILE A 32 -5.09 -1.79 -7.10
CA ILE A 32 -4.54 -1.02 -8.22
C ILE A 32 -4.70 -1.88 -9.48
N THR A 33 -5.23 -1.30 -10.55
CA THR A 33 -5.37 -1.97 -11.86
C THR A 33 -4.77 -1.10 -12.94
N LYS A 34 -4.64 -1.65 -14.15
CA LYS A 34 -4.12 -0.94 -15.31
C LYS A 34 -4.90 0.35 -15.62
N ASP A 35 -6.22 0.32 -15.45
CA ASP A 35 -7.11 1.45 -15.72
C ASP A 35 -7.15 2.49 -14.59
N THR A 36 -6.73 2.08 -13.40
CA THR A 36 -6.86 2.88 -12.18
C THR A 36 -5.56 2.79 -11.38
N PRO A 37 -4.50 3.49 -11.84
CA PRO A 37 -3.25 3.63 -11.11
C PRO A 37 -3.45 4.46 -9.84
N LEU A 38 -2.45 4.46 -8.95
CA LEU A 38 -2.43 5.24 -7.72
C LEU A 38 -1.49 6.44 -7.86
N TYR A 39 -2.01 7.65 -7.77
CA TYR A 39 -1.24 8.89 -7.86
C TYR A 39 -0.80 9.43 -6.48
N SER A 40 0.14 10.38 -6.47
CA SER A 40 0.78 10.90 -5.25
C SER A 40 -0.15 11.48 -4.17
N ASN A 41 -1.34 11.92 -4.55
CA ASN A 41 -2.36 12.48 -3.68
C ASN A 41 -3.43 11.47 -3.24
N GLU A 42 -3.24 10.19 -3.57
CA GLU A 42 -4.19 9.11 -3.34
C GLU A 42 -3.58 8.01 -2.46
N THR A 43 -4.43 7.25 -1.80
CA THR A 43 -4.04 6.03 -1.07
C THR A 43 -5.02 4.90 -1.38
N ILE A 44 -4.57 3.66 -1.18
CA ILE A 44 -5.46 2.50 -1.05
C ILE A 44 -5.43 1.99 0.37
N ILE A 45 -6.55 1.48 0.85
CA ILE A 45 -6.71 0.98 2.21
C ILE A 45 -7.20 -0.45 2.12
N SER A 46 -6.58 -1.33 2.88
CA SER A 46 -7.00 -2.74 3.03
C SER A 46 -8.49 -2.82 3.43
N ALA A 47 -9.20 -3.85 2.98
CA ALA A 47 -10.66 -3.96 3.14
C ALA A 47 -11.14 -3.85 4.61
N GLY A 48 -10.36 -4.39 5.55
CA GLY A 48 -10.59 -4.31 6.99
C GLY A 48 -10.15 -3.01 7.65
N ASN A 49 -9.67 -2.02 6.88
CA ASN A 49 -9.15 -0.74 7.37
C ASN A 49 -7.98 -0.89 8.36
N ILE A 50 -7.07 -1.82 8.10
CA ILE A 50 -5.91 -2.10 8.98
C ILE A 50 -4.65 -1.41 8.46
N PHE A 51 -4.37 -1.59 7.18
CA PHE A 51 -3.21 -1.03 6.49
C PHE A 51 -3.62 -0.09 5.35
N GLU A 52 -2.75 0.89 5.09
CA GLU A 52 -2.87 1.88 4.02
C GLU A 52 -1.57 1.93 3.23
N LEU A 53 -1.67 1.98 1.90
CA LEU A 53 -0.56 2.14 0.97
C LEU A 53 -0.67 3.52 0.30
N GLY A 54 0.45 4.23 0.23
CA GLY A 54 0.54 5.47 -0.53
C GLY A 54 1.94 6.06 -0.52
N PHE A 55 2.00 7.36 -0.75
CA PHE A 55 3.25 8.12 -0.83
C PHE A 55 3.54 8.85 0.48
N PHE A 56 4.82 8.95 0.84
CA PHE A 56 5.27 9.73 1.99
C PHE A 56 6.64 10.36 1.72
N THR A 57 6.91 11.47 2.41
CA THR A 57 8.19 12.18 2.35
C THR A 57 9.13 11.66 3.43
N GLY A 58 10.36 11.36 3.06
CA GLY A 58 11.45 11.03 3.99
C GLY A 58 12.75 11.71 3.59
N GLN A 59 13.73 11.71 4.48
CA GLN A 59 15.07 12.20 4.17
C GLN A 59 15.83 11.16 3.35
N VAL A 60 16.50 11.63 2.30
CA VAL A 60 17.49 10.84 1.56
C VAL A 60 18.87 11.16 2.10
N ASP A 61 19.13 12.45 2.28
CA ASP A 61 20.31 12.98 2.94
C ASP A 61 20.01 14.21 3.80
N ASP A 62 21.03 14.72 4.47
CA ASP A 62 20.92 15.81 5.45
C ASP A 62 20.30 17.09 4.84
N ASN A 63 20.38 17.24 3.51
CA ASN A 63 19.94 18.42 2.78
C ASN A 63 18.77 18.15 1.82
N ARG A 64 18.33 16.89 1.69
CA ARG A 64 17.38 16.49 0.64
C ARG A 64 16.36 15.48 1.12
N ASN A 65 15.11 15.81 0.83
CA ASN A 65 13.99 14.90 0.97
C ASN A 65 13.65 14.22 -0.37
N GLY A 66 13.02 13.05 -0.27
CA GLY A 66 12.54 12.28 -1.41
C GLY A 66 11.16 11.71 -1.13
N SER A 67 10.49 11.30 -2.19
CA SER A 67 9.23 10.58 -2.10
C SER A 67 9.44 9.07 -2.11
N PHE A 68 8.74 8.42 -1.19
CA PHE A 68 8.73 6.99 -0.98
C PHE A 68 7.31 6.46 -1.10
N VAL A 69 7.18 5.25 -1.64
CA VAL A 69 5.95 4.47 -1.54
C VAL A 69 6.09 3.54 -0.35
N GLY A 70 5.09 3.55 0.53
CA GLY A 70 5.11 2.71 1.72
C GLY A 70 3.74 2.26 2.17
N ILE A 71 3.75 1.26 3.06
CA ILE A 71 2.57 0.74 3.75
C ILE A 71 2.70 1.15 5.22
N TRP A 72 1.60 1.60 5.82
CA TRP A 72 1.52 1.95 7.23
C TRP A 72 0.18 1.50 7.84
N TYR A 73 0.08 1.52 9.17
CA TYR A 73 -1.19 1.27 9.85
C TYR A 73 -2.18 2.40 9.58
N TYR A 74 -3.37 2.06 9.08
CA TYR A 74 -4.41 3.02 8.75
C TYR A 74 -4.85 3.80 10.00
N LYS A 75 -4.92 5.13 9.89
CA LYS A 75 -5.31 6.07 10.96
C LYS A 75 -4.49 6.06 12.25
N LEU A 76 -3.42 5.27 12.34
CA LEU A 76 -2.55 5.30 13.52
C LEU A 76 -1.70 6.59 13.54
N GLN A 77 -1.63 7.24 14.70
CA GLN A 77 -0.81 8.43 14.93
C GLN A 77 0.10 8.23 16.17
N PRO A 78 1.41 8.48 16.08
CA PRO A 78 2.16 8.86 14.86
C PRO A 78 2.12 7.75 13.79
N ARG A 79 2.30 8.14 12.52
CA ARG A 79 2.25 7.19 11.39
C ARG A 79 3.38 6.17 11.53
N THR A 80 3.03 4.89 11.61
CA THR A 80 4.00 3.78 11.69
C THR A 80 4.12 3.09 10.33
N ILE A 81 5.24 3.30 9.65
CA ILE A 81 5.54 2.70 8.34
C ILE A 81 6.10 1.29 8.57
N VAL A 82 5.54 0.30 7.88
CA VAL A 82 5.87 -1.12 8.04
C VAL A 82 6.53 -1.73 6.80
N TRP A 83 6.49 -1.02 5.67
CA TRP A 83 7.11 -1.44 4.42
C TRP A 83 7.38 -0.23 3.51
N VAL A 84 8.47 -0.26 2.74
CA VAL A 84 8.89 0.81 1.81
C VAL A 84 9.38 0.19 0.50
N ALA A 85 8.73 0.51 -0.62
CA ALA A 85 9.01 -0.09 -1.93
C ALA A 85 10.36 0.35 -2.51
N ASN A 86 10.60 1.66 -2.51
CA ASN A 86 11.69 2.32 -3.22
C ASN A 86 12.70 2.95 -2.24
N ARG A 87 12.98 2.26 -1.13
CA ARG A 87 13.79 2.80 -0.02
C ARG A 87 15.20 3.24 -0.42
N ASP A 88 15.80 2.59 -1.41
CA ASP A 88 17.15 2.92 -1.92
C ASP A 88 17.12 3.68 -3.26
N GLN A 89 15.94 3.91 -3.83
CA GLN A 89 15.71 4.68 -5.06
C GLN A 89 14.53 5.65 -4.89
N PRO A 90 14.61 6.59 -3.93
CA PRO A 90 13.57 7.58 -3.71
C PRO A 90 13.38 8.47 -4.95
N GLN A 91 12.14 8.87 -5.20
CA GLN A 91 11.83 9.77 -6.32
C GLN A 91 11.95 11.24 -5.89
N SER A 92 12.18 12.13 -6.85
CA SER A 92 12.12 13.57 -6.60
C SER A 92 10.71 13.98 -6.17
N LEU A 93 10.60 14.89 -5.21
CA LEU A 93 9.31 15.43 -4.76
C LEU A 93 8.57 16.18 -5.90
N ASP A 94 9.32 16.75 -6.85
CA ASP A 94 8.75 17.47 -8.00
C ASP A 94 8.23 16.56 -9.11
N SER A 95 8.48 15.24 -9.01
CA SER A 95 8.09 14.26 -10.02
C SER A 95 6.61 13.85 -9.90
N LYS A 96 6.01 13.47 -11.03
CA LYS A 96 4.65 12.89 -11.06
C LYS A 96 4.70 11.43 -10.63
N GLN A 97 4.71 11.20 -9.33
CA GLN A 97 4.85 9.85 -8.77
C GLN A 97 3.57 9.05 -8.98
N VAL A 98 3.73 7.78 -9.37
CA VAL A 98 2.60 6.87 -9.59
C VAL A 98 2.98 5.43 -9.22
N VAL A 99 2.00 4.69 -8.70
CA VAL A 99 2.04 3.22 -8.61
C VAL A 99 1.06 2.66 -9.63
N PHE A 100 1.52 1.82 -10.55
CA PHE A 100 0.66 1.32 -11.63
C PHE A 100 1.07 -0.07 -12.09
N ILE A 101 0.17 -0.71 -12.83
CA ILE A 101 0.45 -1.94 -13.56
C ILE A 101 0.88 -1.58 -14.98
N GLY A 102 2.09 -1.96 -15.36
CA GLY A 102 2.66 -1.69 -16.68
C GLY A 102 2.11 -2.61 -17.78
N GLU A 103 2.54 -2.38 -19.02
CA GLU A 103 2.23 -3.26 -20.15
C GLU A 103 2.83 -4.67 -19.99
N ASP A 104 3.90 -4.78 -19.20
CA ASP A 104 4.53 -6.04 -18.81
C ASP A 104 3.76 -6.78 -17.70
N ASN A 105 2.61 -6.26 -17.28
CA ASN A 105 1.75 -6.79 -16.21
C ASN A 105 2.37 -6.81 -14.83
N ASN A 106 3.49 -6.10 -14.64
CA ASN A 106 4.15 -5.95 -13.36
C ASN A 106 3.71 -4.68 -12.65
N LEU A 107 3.91 -4.66 -11.34
CA LEU A 107 3.69 -3.51 -10.48
C LEU A 107 4.93 -2.60 -10.50
N HIS A 108 4.76 -1.34 -10.86
CA HIS A 108 5.83 -0.34 -10.95
C HIS A 108 5.62 0.79 -9.95
N PHE A 109 6.73 1.31 -9.41
CA PHE A 109 6.79 2.44 -8.48
C PHE A 109 7.70 3.53 -9.07
N THR A 110 7.22 4.30 -10.06
CA THR A 110 8.05 5.23 -10.86
C THR A 110 7.32 6.56 -11.16
N ASP A 111 8.06 7.56 -11.64
CA ASP A 111 7.52 8.82 -12.16
C ASP A 111 7.17 8.74 -13.66
N LYS A 112 7.62 7.68 -14.35
CA LYS A 112 7.41 7.47 -15.79
C LYS A 112 6.14 6.66 -16.04
N PHE A 113 4.99 7.35 -16.04
CA PHE A 113 3.76 6.79 -16.60
C PHE A 113 3.65 7.07 -18.10
N THR A 114 4.09 6.16 -18.96
CA THR A 114 3.82 6.25 -20.40
C THR A 114 2.48 5.57 -20.72
N ARG A 115 1.42 6.37 -20.86
CA ARG A 115 0.04 5.97 -21.27
C ARG A 115 -0.08 5.32 -22.66
N ARG A 116 1.01 4.86 -23.27
CA ARG A 116 1.02 4.51 -24.70
C ARG A 116 0.77 3.01 -24.88
N ASN A 117 -0.48 2.73 -25.24
CA ASN A 117 -1.01 1.49 -25.83
C ASN A 117 -1.39 0.37 -24.86
N PHE A 118 -2.42 0.66 -24.05
CA PHE A 118 -3.21 -0.34 -23.33
C PHE A 118 -3.88 -1.30 -24.31
N THR A 119 -3.17 -2.35 -24.73
CA THR A 119 -3.82 -3.48 -25.37
C THR A 119 -4.61 -4.24 -24.29
N ARG A 120 -5.92 -4.36 -24.49
CA ARG A 120 -6.86 -5.03 -23.59
C ARG A 120 -6.66 -6.55 -23.71
N SER A 121 -5.69 -7.12 -22.98
CA SER A 121 -5.78 -8.49 -22.45
C SER A 121 -4.61 -8.84 -21.52
N SER A 122 -4.72 -8.49 -20.24
CA SER A 122 -3.97 -9.13 -19.16
C SER A 122 -4.49 -8.67 -17.81
N ASN A 123 -5.02 -9.62 -17.02
CA ASN A 123 -5.90 -9.38 -15.88
C ASN A 123 -5.16 -9.20 -14.55
N THR A 124 -3.92 -8.71 -14.50
CA THR A 124 -3.26 -8.57 -13.19
C THR A 124 -3.86 -7.43 -12.37
N THR A 125 -3.97 -7.66 -11.06
CA THR A 125 -4.46 -6.68 -10.09
C THR A 125 -3.52 -6.68 -8.90
N ALA A 126 -3.05 -5.51 -8.51
CA ALA A 126 -2.36 -5.37 -7.23
C ALA A 126 -3.41 -5.13 -6.14
N LYS A 127 -3.29 -5.80 -5.00
CA LYS A 127 -4.25 -5.72 -3.90
C LYS A 127 -3.52 -5.61 -2.56
N LEU A 128 -3.93 -4.67 -1.73
CA LEU A 128 -3.46 -4.56 -0.34
C LEU A 128 -4.37 -5.40 0.56
N LEU A 129 -3.80 -6.45 1.16
CA LEU A 129 -4.53 -7.34 2.06
C LEU A 129 -4.55 -6.81 3.49
N ASP A 130 -5.50 -7.27 4.30
CA ASP A 130 -5.62 -6.94 5.72
C ASP A 130 -4.44 -7.41 6.57
N THR A 131 -3.61 -8.31 6.04
CA THR A 131 -2.34 -8.70 6.65
C THR A 131 -1.23 -7.65 6.48
N GLY A 132 -1.45 -6.66 5.61
CA GLY A 132 -0.43 -5.69 5.19
C GLY A 132 0.36 -6.15 3.97
N ASN A 133 0.08 -7.36 3.44
CA ASN A 133 0.74 -7.86 2.24
C ASN A 133 0.13 -7.22 0.99
N LEU A 134 0.93 -6.41 0.29
CA LEU A 134 0.63 -6.00 -1.08
C LEU A 134 0.98 -7.14 -2.04
N VAL A 135 -0.01 -7.64 -2.77
CA VAL A 135 0.14 -8.78 -3.70
C VAL A 135 -0.21 -8.38 -5.12
N LEU A 136 0.49 -8.92 -6.10
CA LEU A 136 0.13 -8.87 -7.52
C LEU A 136 -0.51 -10.21 -7.90
N ILE A 137 -1.78 -10.19 -8.25
CA ILE A 137 -2.61 -11.37 -8.50
C ILE A 137 -2.97 -11.45 -9.97
N ASP A 138 -2.91 -12.64 -10.54
CA ASP A 138 -3.51 -12.98 -11.83
C ASP A 138 -5.03 -13.01 -11.74
N GLY A 139 -5.73 -12.15 -12.46
CA GLY A 139 -7.18 -12.06 -12.36
C GLY A 139 -7.96 -13.21 -13.02
N GLN A 140 -7.30 -14.15 -13.70
CA GLN A 140 -7.97 -15.35 -14.23
C GLN A 140 -7.80 -16.55 -13.28
N SER A 141 -6.56 -16.85 -12.91
CA SER A 141 -6.21 -18.01 -12.08
C SER A 141 -6.23 -17.72 -10.58
N GLY A 142 -6.23 -16.46 -10.17
CA GLY A 142 -6.04 -16.05 -8.77
C GLY A 142 -4.61 -16.28 -8.26
N LYS A 143 -3.67 -16.68 -9.12
CA LYS A 143 -2.28 -16.94 -8.73
C LYS A 143 -1.60 -15.64 -8.28
N ILE A 144 -0.89 -15.70 -7.17
CA ILE A 144 -0.03 -14.60 -6.71
C ILE A 144 1.31 -14.67 -7.45
N TRP A 145 1.60 -13.65 -8.27
CA TRP A 145 2.85 -13.53 -9.01
C TRP A 145 3.96 -12.87 -8.18
N TRP A 146 3.59 -11.88 -7.37
CA TRP A 146 4.52 -11.14 -6.53
C TRP A 146 3.85 -10.75 -5.21
N GLN A 147 4.64 -10.62 -4.14
CA GLN A 147 4.13 -10.14 -2.85
C GLN A 147 5.20 -9.40 -2.05
N SER A 148 4.80 -8.30 -1.41
CA SER A 148 5.67 -7.48 -0.53
C SER A 148 6.28 -8.28 0.63
N PHE A 149 5.58 -9.28 1.15
CA PHE A 149 6.09 -10.14 2.24
C PHE A 149 7.35 -10.95 1.89
N LYS A 150 7.66 -11.12 0.59
CA LYS A 150 8.93 -11.73 0.13
C LYS A 150 10.06 -10.72 -0.05
N HIS A 151 9.76 -9.43 0.08
CA HIS A 151 10.69 -8.31 -0.08
C HIS A 151 10.52 -7.33 1.09
N PRO A 152 10.78 -7.74 2.33
CA PRO A 152 10.51 -6.93 3.50
C PRO A 152 11.50 -5.76 3.64
N THR A 153 11.16 -4.80 4.48
CA THR A 153 12.09 -3.75 4.93
C THR A 153 12.66 -4.11 6.29
N ASP A 154 12.20 -3.48 7.34
CA ASP A 154 12.70 -3.55 8.72
C ASP A 154 11.66 -4.15 9.69
N THR A 155 10.44 -4.41 9.22
CA THR A 155 9.32 -4.89 10.06
C THR A 155 8.88 -6.29 9.66
N PHE A 156 8.61 -7.13 10.66
CA PHE A 156 7.98 -8.45 10.49
C PHE A 156 6.52 -8.37 10.93
N LEU A 157 5.59 -8.59 9.99
CA LEU A 157 4.14 -8.51 10.22
C LEU A 157 3.51 -9.89 10.46
N PRO A 158 2.36 -9.95 11.14
CA PRO A 158 1.57 -11.18 11.24
C PRO A 158 1.29 -11.79 9.86
N GLY A 159 1.56 -13.08 9.72
CA GLY A 159 1.41 -13.83 8.46
C GLY A 159 2.66 -13.85 7.57
N MET A 160 3.70 -13.06 7.88
CA MET A 160 5.01 -13.25 7.26
C MET A 160 5.64 -14.57 7.72
N LYS A 161 6.52 -15.12 6.89
CA LYS A 161 7.27 -16.35 7.17
C LYS A 161 8.75 -16.05 7.15
N MET A 162 9.42 -16.25 8.27
CA MET A 162 10.86 -16.05 8.38
C MET A 162 11.61 -17.25 7.77
N THR A 163 11.84 -17.22 6.46
CA THR A 163 12.62 -18.25 5.74
C THR A 163 14.12 -17.95 5.82
N ALA A 164 14.95 -18.87 5.33
CA ALA A 164 16.41 -18.69 5.31
C ALA A 164 16.85 -17.50 4.43
N GLU A 165 16.10 -17.23 3.36
CA GLU A 165 16.37 -16.14 2.42
C GLU A 165 15.79 -14.79 2.89
N LEU A 166 14.90 -14.81 3.88
CA LEU A 166 14.26 -13.60 4.37
C LEU A 166 15.17 -12.88 5.37
N GLU A 167 15.50 -11.64 5.08
CA GLU A 167 16.20 -10.74 6.01
C GLU A 167 15.42 -9.43 6.17
N LEU A 168 15.30 -8.96 7.41
CA LEU A 168 14.87 -7.59 7.69
C LEU A 168 16.11 -6.72 7.79
N THR A 169 16.10 -5.54 7.17
CA THR A 169 17.20 -4.59 7.24
C THR A 169 16.72 -3.26 7.78
N SER A 170 17.37 -2.77 8.84
CA SER A 170 17.02 -1.51 9.52
C SER A 170 16.99 -0.33 8.55
N TRP A 171 16.31 0.74 8.93
CA TRP A 171 16.53 2.04 8.30
C TRP A 171 17.91 2.59 8.65
N ILE A 172 18.38 3.58 7.89
CA ILE A 172 19.60 4.32 8.22
C ILE A 172 19.37 5.04 9.56
N GLU A 173 18.28 5.82 9.62
CA GLU A 173 17.83 6.60 10.77
C GLU A 173 16.30 6.71 10.74
N LEU A 174 15.69 7.20 11.83
CA LEU A 174 14.22 7.31 11.95
C LEU A 174 13.56 8.08 10.79
N SER A 175 14.23 9.11 10.27
CA SER A 175 13.76 9.94 9.15
C SER A 175 14.30 9.50 7.79
N ARG A 176 15.20 8.50 7.73
CA ARG A 176 15.92 8.07 6.51
C ARG A 176 15.63 6.61 6.18
N PRO A 177 14.59 6.34 5.35
CA PRO A 177 14.11 4.97 5.07
C PRO A 177 15.09 4.05 4.35
N GLY A 178 16.18 4.59 3.80
CA GLY A 178 17.21 3.82 3.09
C GLY A 178 17.75 2.64 3.89
N THR A 179 18.41 1.72 3.19
CA THR A 179 18.95 0.50 3.79
C THR A 179 20.06 0.81 4.79
N GLY A 180 19.79 0.52 6.06
CA GLY A 180 20.71 0.69 7.17
C GLY A 180 21.69 -0.46 7.35
N ILE A 181 22.40 -0.46 8.48
CA ILE A 181 23.53 -1.36 8.73
C ILE A 181 23.18 -2.59 9.56
N TYR A 182 21.97 -2.69 10.12
CA TYR A 182 21.56 -3.85 10.91
C TYR A 182 20.64 -4.77 10.13
N LYS A 183 20.88 -6.07 10.22
CA LYS A 183 20.07 -7.11 9.59
C LYS A 183 19.58 -8.11 10.62
N PHE A 184 18.30 -8.44 10.61
CA PHE A 184 17.72 -9.55 11.35
C PHE A 184 17.38 -10.68 10.39
N LYS A 185 17.96 -11.87 10.61
CA LYS A 185 17.75 -13.04 9.74
C LYS A 185 17.90 -14.36 10.49
N LEU A 186 17.49 -15.46 9.85
CA LEU A 186 17.86 -16.80 10.30
C LEU A 186 19.35 -17.04 10.00
N ASP A 187 20.10 -17.46 11.00
CA ASP A 187 21.43 -18.03 10.86
C ASP A 187 21.29 -19.53 10.59
N GLU A 188 21.65 -19.99 9.39
CA GLU A 188 21.50 -21.40 9.01
C GLU A 188 22.49 -22.32 9.72
N ASP A 189 23.67 -21.80 10.11
CA ASP A 189 24.70 -22.57 10.79
C ASP A 189 24.28 -22.85 12.23
N GLU A 190 23.84 -21.80 12.94
CA GLU A 190 23.43 -21.90 14.34
C GLU A 190 21.96 -22.31 14.51
N LYS A 191 21.16 -22.25 13.43
CA LYS A 191 19.69 -22.43 13.43
C LYS A 191 18.98 -21.49 14.41
N LEU A 192 19.48 -20.26 14.53
CA LEU A 192 18.98 -19.22 15.43
C LEU A 192 18.69 -17.93 14.66
N TYR A 193 17.78 -17.10 15.17
CA TYR A 193 17.58 -15.76 14.63
C TYR A 193 18.60 -14.78 15.22
N VAL A 194 19.28 -14.05 14.36
CA VAL A 194 20.40 -13.20 14.74
C VAL A 194 20.24 -11.78 14.19
N ILE A 195 20.70 -10.80 14.96
CA ILE A 195 20.93 -9.43 14.48
C ILE A 195 22.42 -9.28 14.17
N LYS A 196 22.75 -9.00 12.91
CA LYS A 196 24.12 -8.75 12.46
C LYS A 196 24.27 -7.31 11.98
N LYS A 197 25.39 -6.68 12.35
CA LYS A 197 25.82 -5.41 11.74
C LYS A 197 26.58 -5.72 10.46
N LYS A 198 26.21 -5.09 9.34
CA LYS A 198 26.95 -5.15 8.08
C LYS A 198 28.35 -4.60 8.34
N ARG A 199 29.38 -5.40 8.05
CA ARG A 199 30.79 -4.97 8.10
C ARG A 199 31.09 -3.99 6.99
#